data_AF-A0A0P8C5L2-F1
#
_entry.id   AF-A0A0P8C5L2-F1
#
_cell.length_a   1.000
_cell.length_b   1.000
_cell.length_c   1.000
_cell.angle_alpha   90.00
_cell.angle_beta   90.00
_cell.angle_gamma   90.00
#
_symmetry.space_group_name_H-M   'P 1'
#
loop_
_entity.id
_entity.type
_entity.pdbx_description
1 polymer ?
#
loop_
_entity_poly.entity_id
_entity_poly.type
_entity_poly.pdbx_seq_one_letter_code
_entity_poly.pdbx_strand_id
1 'polypeptide(L)'
;MPSNLMQPRILDVLRTALCGAALVVGIAQAAAAQSPSSGDLTALRYYWEQQDETSVRSETRRLMLEFPDWTPPSDLGQLFLQTEPERITEVYRLIEMGEFDAARALIAEIDRQSLDWTPPAEMMEYLTLAHAQVEFEDAERRGDESTLVNIVRGVPALLSCERVNNAWLLAEAHTELGDPQRAIAVLSAVIATCDAPEILIATLEKAADVATIGTLAELSDAAQRQAPEATTSIRAAEDRLRLGLGAEPRAGQREQRIALSGAASVPATARPTPRPDTARRATVSTPARSGDGAAAPVTPGGGGGGTLSAVRAAASRGAWAQCLSLSQGTRNADVLLQRGWCAYNADRAMEAVSTFEQVARQARNTDMRRDASYGLLLSMLQLNMTEQAAQIAAAAPLTRTQRIEIEGQILDQRGVRAYEAGDFRRAAAFFSAHAELTGSTRRDLGLLHGYALQNSGDRQGAEEIFSRLHRQMATPETERALRSLR
;
A
#
# COMPACT_ATOMS: atom_id res chain seq x y z
N MET A 1 7.87 -73.10 -40.57
CA MET A 1 7.52 -74.43 -41.10
C MET A 1 8.64 -75.39 -40.71
N PRO A 2 8.40 -76.65 -40.31
CA PRO A 2 7.17 -77.46 -40.39
C PRO A 2 6.53 -77.73 -39.00
N SER A 3 5.20 -77.85 -38.86
CA SER A 3 4.38 -79.09 -38.98
C SER A 3 4.57 -80.03 -37.78
N ASN A 4 3.59 -80.64 -37.11
CA ASN A 4 2.12 -80.67 -37.08
C ASN A 4 1.76 -81.82 -36.09
N LEU A 5 0.49 -81.93 -35.67
CA LEU A 5 -0.13 -83.10 -34.98
C LEU A 5 0.16 -83.19 -33.45
N MET A 6 -0.80 -83.36 -32.54
CA MET A 6 -2.06 -84.13 -32.57
C MET A 6 -3.05 -83.60 -31.50
N GLN A 7 -4.33 -83.47 -31.86
CA GLN A 7 -5.47 -83.70 -30.95
C GLN A 7 -5.98 -85.13 -31.18
N PRO A 8 -6.71 -85.76 -30.22
CA PRO A 8 -8.19 -85.74 -30.30
C PRO A 8 -8.89 -85.73 -28.92
N ARG A 9 -9.96 -84.92 -28.76
CA ARG A 9 -11.40 -85.26 -28.70
C ARG A 9 -11.89 -86.02 -27.45
N ILE A 10 -12.89 -85.42 -26.79
CA ILE A 10 -14.27 -85.90 -26.51
C ILE A 10 -14.91 -84.77 -25.63
N LEU A 11 -15.61 -83.78 -26.21
CA LEU A 11 -17.04 -83.75 -26.55
C LEU A 11 -18.01 -84.20 -25.44
N ASP A 12 -18.75 -83.20 -24.96
CA ASP A 12 -20.14 -83.23 -24.49
C ASP A 12 -20.51 -83.97 -23.20
N VAL A 13 -20.75 -83.19 -22.14
CA VAL A 13 -22.08 -83.15 -21.53
C VAL A 13 -22.49 -81.71 -21.23
N LEU A 14 -23.69 -81.39 -21.71
CA LEU A 14 -24.41 -80.14 -21.63
C LEU A 14 -24.76 -79.65 -20.21
N ARG A 15 -24.87 -78.32 -20.11
CA ARG A 15 -25.90 -77.54 -19.40
C ARG A 15 -26.13 -77.87 -17.91
N THR A 16 -25.75 -76.94 -17.04
CA THR A 16 -26.71 -76.07 -16.30
C THR A 16 -25.93 -75.12 -15.39
N ALA A 17 -26.39 -73.86 -15.36
CA ALA A 17 -25.89 -72.83 -14.48
C ALA A 17 -26.15 -73.21 -13.02
N LEU A 18 -25.19 -72.94 -12.12
CA LEU A 18 -25.47 -72.31 -10.83
C LEU A 18 -24.17 -71.82 -10.18
N CYS A 19 -24.18 -70.52 -9.89
CA CYS A 19 -23.42 -69.74 -8.91
C CYS A 19 -22.36 -70.41 -8.02
N GLY A 20 -21.21 -69.74 -7.92
CA GLY A 20 -20.53 -69.55 -6.63
C GLY A 20 -19.05 -69.87 -6.60
N ALA A 21 -18.20 -68.86 -6.84
CA ALA A 21 -16.95 -68.61 -6.12
C ALA A 21 -16.15 -67.51 -6.83
N ALA A 22 -16.61 -66.26 -6.72
CA ALA A 22 -15.73 -65.11 -6.96
C ALA A 22 -14.87 -64.93 -5.71
N LEU A 23 -13.58 -65.20 -5.85
CA LEU A 23 -12.53 -64.92 -4.87
C LEU A 23 -12.45 -63.40 -4.68
N VAL A 24 -13.04 -62.89 -3.59
CA VAL A 24 -12.87 -61.50 -3.15
C VAL A 24 -11.51 -61.41 -2.45
N VAL A 25 -10.52 -60.88 -3.15
CA VAL A 25 -9.32 -60.31 -2.51
C VAL A 25 -9.77 -59.01 -1.85
N GLY A 26 -10.11 -59.08 -0.57
CA GLY A 26 -10.35 -57.90 0.26
C GLY A 26 -9.04 -57.17 0.47
N ILE A 27 -8.89 -56.02 -0.18
CA ILE A 27 -7.90 -55.01 0.21
C ILE A 27 -8.42 -54.43 1.53
N ALA A 28 -7.89 -54.92 2.64
CA ALA A 28 -8.02 -54.23 3.92
C ALA A 28 -7.25 -52.90 3.79
N GLN A 29 -7.97 -51.81 3.54
CA GLN A 29 -7.45 -50.49 3.81
C GLN A 29 -7.27 -50.41 5.33
N ALA A 30 -6.04 -50.41 5.81
CA ALA A 30 -5.74 -49.96 7.16
C ALA A 30 -6.19 -48.50 7.25
N ALA A 31 -7.31 -48.24 7.92
CA ALA A 31 -7.66 -46.90 8.32
C ALA A 31 -6.52 -46.38 9.20
N ALA A 32 -5.87 -45.30 8.78
CA ALA A 32 -4.93 -44.60 9.64
C ALA A 32 -5.69 -44.19 10.91
N ALA A 33 -5.16 -44.54 12.07
CA ALA A 33 -5.66 -44.13 13.38
C ALA A 33 -5.91 -42.61 13.41
N GLN A 34 -7.16 -42.19 13.47
CA GLN A 34 -7.54 -40.78 13.55
C GLN A 34 -7.40 -40.32 15.01
N SER A 35 -6.68 -39.22 15.24
CA SER A 35 -6.68 -38.53 16.54
C SER A 35 -7.81 -37.49 16.56
N PRO A 36 -8.33 -37.09 17.74
CA PRO A 36 -9.38 -36.07 17.84
C PRO A 36 -8.92 -34.74 17.24
N SER A 37 -9.81 -34.11 16.47
CA SER A 37 -9.62 -32.73 15.99
C SER A 37 -9.88 -31.71 17.10
N SER A 38 -9.49 -30.45 16.89
CA SER A 38 -9.80 -29.32 17.76
C SER A 38 -11.31 -29.16 17.96
N GLY A 39 -12.10 -29.48 16.93
CA GLY A 39 -13.56 -29.50 17.00
C GLY A 39 -14.05 -30.54 18.00
N ASP A 40 -13.51 -31.75 17.93
CA ASP A 40 -13.84 -32.85 18.85
C ASP A 40 -13.43 -32.53 20.30
N LEU A 41 -12.34 -31.79 20.46
CA LEU A 41 -11.83 -31.34 21.77
C LEU A 41 -12.57 -30.13 22.37
N THR A 42 -13.55 -29.54 21.66
CA THR A 42 -14.24 -28.31 22.10
C THR A 42 -14.91 -28.47 23.46
N ALA A 43 -15.66 -29.57 23.65
CA ALA A 43 -16.34 -29.84 24.91
C ALA A 43 -15.33 -30.11 26.05
N LEU A 44 -14.26 -30.84 25.74
CA LEU A 44 -13.21 -31.15 26.70
C LEU A 44 -12.49 -29.88 27.19
N ARG A 45 -12.22 -28.94 26.28
CA ARG A 45 -11.66 -27.62 26.59
C ARG A 45 -12.55 -26.84 27.54
N TYR A 46 -13.84 -26.75 27.20
CA TYR A 46 -14.82 -26.02 28.03
C TYR A 46 -14.88 -26.58 29.46
N TYR A 47 -14.89 -27.91 29.63
CA TYR A 47 -14.92 -28.51 30.97
C TYR A 47 -13.61 -28.33 31.74
N TRP A 48 -12.47 -28.34 31.03
CA TRP A 48 -11.15 -28.14 31.63
C TRP A 48 -10.96 -26.70 32.14
N GLU A 49 -11.35 -25.69 31.35
CA GLU A 49 -11.30 -24.27 31.74
C GLU A 49 -12.16 -23.96 32.96
N GLN A 50 -13.33 -24.61 33.06
CA GLN A 50 -14.25 -24.47 34.18
C GLN A 50 -13.86 -25.30 35.41
N GLN A 51 -12.73 -26.03 35.35
CA GLN A 51 -12.26 -26.93 36.41
C GLN A 51 -13.29 -28.01 36.79
N ASP A 52 -14.14 -28.43 35.85
CA ASP A 52 -15.15 -29.48 36.06
C ASP A 52 -14.57 -30.88 35.78
N GLU A 53 -13.85 -31.40 36.79
CA GLU A 53 -13.21 -32.71 36.79
C GLU A 53 -14.16 -33.89 36.44
N THR A 54 -15.45 -33.77 36.72
CA THR A 54 -16.42 -34.84 36.45
C THR A 54 -16.74 -34.87 34.96
N SER A 55 -17.02 -33.71 34.39
CA SER A 55 -17.28 -33.57 32.95
C SER A 55 -16.03 -33.85 32.11
N VAL A 56 -14.84 -33.42 32.55
CA VAL A 56 -13.55 -33.75 31.91
C VAL A 56 -13.35 -35.26 31.80
N ARG A 57 -13.55 -36.03 32.89
CA ARG A 57 -13.40 -37.49 32.87
C ARG A 57 -14.42 -38.18 31.95
N SER A 58 -15.65 -37.67 31.91
CA SER A 58 -16.70 -38.23 31.04
C SER A 58 -16.38 -37.98 29.58
N GLU A 59 -15.96 -36.77 29.26
CA GLU A 59 -15.66 -36.33 27.90
C GLU A 59 -14.38 -36.99 27.36
N THR A 60 -13.35 -37.13 28.18
CA THR A 60 -12.15 -37.89 27.84
C THR A 60 -12.50 -39.34 27.50
N ARG A 61 -13.39 -39.98 28.26
CA ARG A 61 -13.83 -41.35 27.98
C ARG A 61 -14.63 -41.44 26.67
N ARG A 62 -15.49 -40.47 26.39
CA ARG A 62 -16.22 -40.39 25.10
C ARG A 62 -15.23 -40.33 23.94
N LEU A 63 -14.26 -39.43 24.02
CA LEU A 63 -13.22 -39.26 23.00
C LEU A 63 -12.37 -40.52 22.84
N MET A 64 -12.01 -41.22 23.91
CA MET A 64 -11.28 -42.49 23.81
C MET A 64 -12.11 -43.63 23.17
N LEU A 65 -13.44 -43.57 23.23
CA LEU A 65 -14.31 -44.54 22.54
C LEU A 65 -14.43 -44.21 21.05
N GLU A 66 -14.43 -42.93 20.72
CA GLU A 66 -14.52 -42.41 19.35
C GLU A 66 -13.18 -42.48 18.60
N PHE A 67 -12.07 -42.30 19.33
CA PHE A 67 -10.69 -42.33 18.84
C PHE A 67 -9.86 -43.35 19.64
N PRO A 68 -9.99 -44.67 19.35
CA PRO A 68 -9.45 -45.75 20.21
C PRO A 68 -7.92 -45.81 20.30
N ASP A 69 -7.23 -45.27 19.30
CA ASP A 69 -5.77 -45.23 19.21
C ASP A 69 -5.18 -43.95 19.84
N TRP A 70 -6.02 -42.99 20.20
CA TRP A 70 -5.60 -41.75 20.86
C TRP A 70 -5.48 -41.95 22.37
N THR A 71 -4.31 -41.59 22.90
CA THR A 71 -4.07 -41.57 24.35
C THR A 71 -3.97 -40.11 24.82
N PRO A 72 -4.89 -39.66 25.70
CA PRO A 72 -4.84 -38.30 26.22
C PRO A 72 -3.55 -38.09 27.03
N PRO A 73 -2.86 -36.94 26.89
CA PRO A 73 -1.71 -36.62 27.71
C PRO A 73 -2.11 -36.51 29.19
N SER A 74 -1.15 -36.78 30.08
CA SER A 74 -1.36 -36.66 31.53
C SER A 74 -1.69 -35.24 31.96
N ASP A 75 -1.21 -34.26 31.20
CA ASP A 75 -1.55 -32.85 31.34
C ASP A 75 -2.43 -32.44 30.16
N LEU A 76 -3.74 -32.36 30.40
CA LEU A 76 -4.72 -31.99 29.39
C LEU A 76 -4.56 -30.53 28.91
N GLY A 77 -3.89 -29.66 29.69
CA GLY A 77 -3.60 -28.29 29.26
C GLY A 77 -2.79 -28.25 27.96
N GLN A 78 -1.97 -29.26 27.71
CA GLN A 78 -1.19 -29.40 26.47
C GLN A 78 -2.06 -29.60 25.23
N LEU A 79 -3.27 -30.14 25.39
CA LEU A 79 -4.25 -30.24 24.30
C LEU A 79 -4.86 -28.88 23.94
N PHE A 80 -4.73 -27.88 24.80
CA PHE A 80 -5.36 -26.57 24.65
C PHE A 80 -4.37 -25.44 24.40
N LEU A 81 -3.06 -25.72 24.44
CA LEU A 81 -2.02 -24.84 23.88
C LEU A 81 -2.18 -24.58 22.36
N GLN A 82 -3.14 -25.25 21.74
CA GLN A 82 -3.56 -25.16 20.34
C GLN A 82 -4.02 -23.73 19.99
N THR A 83 -3.09 -22.97 19.42
CA THR A 83 -3.24 -21.59 18.94
C THR A 83 -3.95 -20.65 19.91
N GLU A 84 -3.24 -20.28 20.96
CA GLU A 84 -3.52 -19.02 21.68
C GLU A 84 -3.56 -17.88 20.65
N PRO A 85 -4.70 -17.17 20.50
CA PRO A 85 -4.80 -16.02 19.60
C PRO A 85 -3.66 -15.01 19.82
N GLU A 86 -3.17 -14.90 21.05
CA GLU A 86 -2.02 -14.08 21.45
C GLU A 86 -0.72 -14.45 20.72
N ARG A 87 -0.45 -15.74 20.50
CA ARG A 87 0.76 -16.18 19.77
C ARG A 87 0.67 -15.86 18.28
N ILE A 88 -0.54 -15.90 17.72
CA ILE A 88 -0.78 -15.45 16.34
C ILE A 88 -0.62 -13.92 16.25
N THR A 89 -1.15 -13.17 17.22
CA THR A 89 -0.93 -11.71 17.32
C THR A 89 0.55 -11.37 17.40
N GLU A 90 1.33 -12.14 18.14
CA GLU A 90 2.77 -11.98 18.25
C GLU A 90 3.50 -12.17 16.90
N VAL A 91 3.06 -13.10 16.05
CA VAL A 91 3.62 -13.25 14.70
C VAL A 91 3.47 -11.96 13.90
N TYR A 92 2.29 -11.35 13.91
CA TYR A 92 2.06 -10.07 13.21
C TYR A 92 2.92 -8.95 13.78
N ARG A 93 3.04 -8.87 15.11
CA ARG A 93 3.92 -7.89 15.79
C ARG A 93 5.38 -8.03 15.34
N LEU A 94 5.90 -9.26 15.24
CA LEU A 94 7.26 -9.52 14.77
C LEU A 94 7.46 -9.07 13.31
N ILE A 95 6.47 -9.29 12.44
CA ILE A 95 6.50 -8.83 11.05
C ILE A 95 6.55 -7.29 10.99
N GLU A 96 5.70 -6.61 11.77
CA GLU A 96 5.64 -5.14 11.83
C GLU A 96 6.93 -4.50 12.35
N MET A 97 7.65 -5.19 13.25
CA MET A 97 8.96 -4.76 13.73
C MET A 97 10.11 -5.08 12.77
N GLY A 98 9.86 -5.81 11.68
CA GLY A 98 10.90 -6.28 10.76
C GLY A 98 11.70 -7.49 11.25
N GLU A 99 11.26 -8.17 12.31
CA GLU A 99 11.89 -9.37 12.84
C GLU A 99 11.42 -10.63 12.09
N PHE A 100 11.69 -10.69 10.78
CA PHE A 100 11.12 -11.71 9.89
C PHE A 100 11.58 -13.15 10.20
N ASP A 101 12.81 -13.34 10.65
CA ASP A 101 13.32 -14.67 11.03
C ASP A 101 12.67 -15.16 12.33
N ALA A 102 12.44 -14.26 13.29
CA ALA A 102 11.71 -14.58 14.51
C ALA A 102 10.23 -14.91 14.21
N ALA A 103 9.59 -14.16 13.30
CA ALA A 103 8.24 -14.46 12.83
C ALA A 103 8.16 -15.85 12.19
N ARG A 104 9.10 -16.20 11.29
CA ARG A 104 9.18 -17.55 10.67
C ARG A 104 9.38 -18.65 11.70
N ALA A 105 10.27 -18.44 12.67
CA ALA A 105 10.51 -19.40 13.74
C ALA A 105 9.27 -19.62 14.62
N LEU A 106 8.55 -18.56 14.96
CA LEU A 106 7.32 -18.65 15.75
C LEU A 106 6.20 -19.36 14.96
N ILE A 107 6.04 -19.05 13.68
CA ILE A 107 5.08 -19.77 12.80
C ILE A 107 5.39 -21.27 12.79
N ALA A 108 6.64 -21.66 12.58
CA ALA A 108 7.06 -23.07 12.58
C ALA A 108 6.89 -23.75 13.94
N GLU A 109 6.99 -23.00 15.04
CA GLU A 109 6.67 -23.53 16.38
C GLU A 109 5.18 -23.79 16.53
N ILE A 110 4.33 -22.84 16.15
CA ILE A 110 2.87 -22.98 16.26
C ILE A 110 2.38 -24.14 15.38
N ASP A 111 2.90 -24.26 14.16
CA ASP A 111 2.57 -25.33 13.20
C ASP A 111 2.89 -26.72 13.77
N ARG A 112 4.08 -26.88 14.38
CA ARG A 112 4.48 -28.16 15.01
C ARG A 112 3.69 -28.51 16.27
N GLN A 113 3.23 -27.51 17.00
CA GLN A 113 2.54 -27.69 18.29
C GLN A 113 1.02 -27.78 18.15
N SER A 114 0.48 -27.49 16.96
CA SER A 114 -0.96 -27.47 16.70
C SER A 114 -1.37 -28.71 15.90
N LEU A 115 -2.53 -29.28 16.21
CA LEU A 115 -3.10 -30.47 15.57
C LEU A 115 -3.84 -30.10 14.29
N ASP A 116 -4.53 -28.96 14.28
CA ASP A 116 -5.37 -28.50 13.15
C ASP A 116 -5.07 -27.06 12.68
N TRP A 117 -3.97 -26.47 13.15
CA TRP A 117 -3.54 -25.17 12.64
C TRP A 117 -2.36 -25.35 11.70
N THR A 118 -2.52 -24.80 10.50
CA THR A 118 -1.43 -24.51 9.57
C THR A 118 -1.41 -23.01 9.33
N PRO A 119 -0.25 -22.38 9.08
CA PRO A 119 -0.19 -20.95 8.81
C PRO A 119 -1.12 -20.57 7.65
N PRO A 120 -2.03 -19.60 7.86
CA PRO A 120 -2.88 -19.10 6.78
C PRO A 120 -2.03 -18.56 5.61
N ALA A 121 -2.48 -18.80 4.38
CA ALA A 121 -1.77 -18.34 3.19
C ALA A 121 -1.58 -16.82 3.22
N GLU A 122 -2.57 -16.07 3.68
CA GLU A 122 -2.53 -14.61 3.77
C GLU A 122 -1.45 -14.12 4.75
N MET A 123 -1.22 -14.85 5.85
CA MET A 123 -0.15 -14.53 6.80
C MET A 123 1.22 -14.72 6.15
N MET A 124 1.40 -15.81 5.40
CA MET A 124 2.64 -16.09 4.70
C MET A 124 2.89 -15.09 3.56
N GLU A 125 1.85 -14.67 2.86
CA GLU A 125 1.90 -13.62 1.85
C GLU A 125 2.28 -12.26 2.46
N TYR A 126 1.66 -11.90 3.60
CA TYR A 126 1.97 -10.66 4.32
C TYR A 126 3.43 -10.63 4.80
N LEU A 127 3.91 -11.72 5.40
CA LEU A 127 5.32 -11.88 5.80
C LEU A 127 6.27 -11.75 4.60
N THR A 128 5.94 -12.40 3.48
CA THR A 128 6.76 -12.35 2.26
C THR A 128 6.82 -10.94 1.70
N LEU A 129 5.68 -10.26 1.61
CA LEU A 129 5.59 -8.89 1.11
C LEU A 129 6.34 -7.90 2.00
N ALA A 130 6.16 -7.99 3.33
CA ALA A 130 6.82 -7.11 4.29
C ALA A 130 8.35 -7.29 4.27
N HIS A 131 8.82 -8.53 4.22
CA HIS A 131 10.25 -8.82 4.12
C HIS A 131 10.84 -8.30 2.81
N ALA A 132 10.18 -8.57 1.69
CA ALA A 132 10.62 -8.11 0.38
C ALA A 132 10.62 -6.59 0.26
N GLN A 133 9.71 -5.88 0.93
CA GLN A 133 9.72 -4.42 0.98
C GLN A 133 10.99 -3.89 1.64
N VAL A 134 11.40 -4.47 2.78
CA VAL A 134 12.63 -4.08 3.46
C VAL A 134 13.85 -4.38 2.58
N GLU A 135 13.90 -5.56 1.97
CA GLU A 135 14.99 -5.93 1.04
C GLU A 135 15.06 -4.98 -0.17
N PHE A 136 13.90 -4.56 -0.69
CA PHE A 136 13.79 -3.62 -1.80
C PHE A 136 14.34 -2.24 -1.43
N GLU A 137 13.95 -1.70 -0.29
CA GLU A 137 14.45 -0.43 0.23
C GLU A 137 15.95 -0.49 0.55
N ASP A 138 16.42 -1.63 1.02
CA ASP A 138 17.84 -1.91 1.25
C ASP A 138 18.65 -1.88 -0.06
N ALA A 139 18.11 -2.49 -1.13
CA ALA A 139 18.73 -2.52 -2.44
C ALA A 139 18.78 -1.10 -3.05
N GLU A 140 17.68 -0.33 -2.94
CA GLU A 140 17.61 1.06 -3.37
C GLU A 140 18.65 1.93 -2.65
N ARG A 141 18.73 1.86 -1.31
CA ARG A 141 19.72 2.63 -0.54
C ARG A 141 21.18 2.33 -0.92
N ARG A 142 21.44 1.13 -1.45
CA ARG A 142 22.76 0.71 -1.91
C ARG A 142 23.01 1.01 -3.40
N GLY A 143 22.00 1.43 -4.15
CA GLY A 143 22.05 1.54 -5.61
C GLY A 143 22.28 0.19 -6.30
N ASP A 144 21.77 -0.90 -5.71
CA ASP A 144 21.88 -2.25 -6.28
C ASP A 144 20.66 -2.56 -7.14
N GLU A 145 20.65 -1.96 -8.33
CA GLU A 145 19.53 -2.06 -9.27
C GLU A 145 19.27 -3.50 -9.73
N SER A 146 20.31 -4.32 -9.83
CA SER A 146 20.16 -5.73 -10.20
C SER A 146 19.40 -6.51 -9.13
N THR A 147 19.74 -6.30 -7.87
CA THR A 147 19.04 -6.91 -6.74
C THR A 147 17.61 -6.38 -6.62
N LEU A 148 17.40 -5.07 -6.75
CA LEU A 148 16.08 -4.44 -6.71
C LEU A 148 15.12 -5.07 -7.74
N VAL A 149 15.56 -5.19 -9.00
CA VAL A 149 14.75 -5.80 -10.07
C VAL A 149 14.47 -7.28 -9.77
N ASN A 150 15.43 -8.02 -9.20
CA ASN A 150 15.25 -9.43 -8.85
C ASN A 150 14.23 -9.61 -7.71
N ILE A 151 14.25 -8.74 -6.69
CA ILE A 151 13.28 -8.76 -5.58
C ILE A 151 11.86 -8.59 -6.11
N VAL A 152 11.62 -7.58 -6.96
CA VAL A 152 10.28 -7.37 -7.53
C VAL A 152 9.83 -8.52 -8.43
N ARG A 153 10.75 -9.13 -9.19
CA ARG A 153 10.44 -10.35 -9.96
C ARG A 153 10.03 -11.53 -9.08
N GLY A 154 10.63 -11.65 -7.89
CA GLY A 154 10.26 -12.66 -6.91
C GLY A 154 8.94 -12.36 -6.19
N VAL A 155 8.65 -11.09 -5.93
CA VAL A 155 7.46 -10.63 -5.20
C VAL A 155 6.73 -9.52 -5.98
N PRO A 156 5.93 -9.89 -7.01
CA PRO A 156 5.21 -8.90 -7.83
C PRO A 156 4.21 -8.05 -7.04
N ALA A 157 3.75 -8.54 -5.88
CA ALA A 157 2.86 -7.82 -4.97
C ALA A 157 3.46 -6.52 -4.41
N LEU A 158 4.78 -6.31 -4.54
CA LEU A 158 5.43 -5.03 -4.26
C LEU A 158 4.96 -3.90 -5.20
N LEU A 159 4.43 -4.25 -6.36
CA LEU A 159 3.90 -3.31 -7.35
C LEU A 159 2.39 -3.19 -7.15
N SER A 160 1.97 -2.13 -6.46
CA SER A 160 0.56 -1.78 -6.29
C SER A 160 0.38 -0.26 -6.35
N CYS A 161 -0.84 0.21 -6.54
CA CYS A 161 -1.12 1.65 -6.57
C CYS A 161 -0.86 2.33 -5.22
N GLU A 162 -1.06 1.61 -4.11
CA GLU A 162 -0.71 2.08 -2.75
C GLU A 162 0.81 2.18 -2.53
N ARG A 163 1.60 1.43 -3.31
CA ARG A 163 3.08 1.39 -3.25
C ARG A 163 3.70 1.86 -4.56
N VAL A 164 3.08 2.84 -5.22
CA VAL A 164 3.46 3.21 -6.59
C VAL A 164 4.92 3.66 -6.74
N ASN A 165 5.52 4.17 -5.66
CA ASN A 165 6.94 4.52 -5.64
C ASN A 165 7.85 3.32 -5.98
N ASN A 166 7.48 2.10 -5.58
CA ASN A 166 8.24 0.89 -5.94
C ASN A 166 8.30 0.67 -7.45
N ALA A 167 7.20 0.97 -8.16
CA ALA A 167 7.16 0.89 -9.62
C ALA A 167 8.01 1.97 -10.30
N TRP A 168 8.03 3.19 -9.74
CA TRP A 168 8.89 4.26 -10.25
C TRP A 168 10.38 3.95 -10.05
N LEU A 169 10.75 3.47 -8.85
CA LEU A 169 12.12 3.02 -8.56
C LEU A 169 12.52 1.83 -9.45
N LEU A 170 11.62 0.88 -9.70
CA LEU A 170 11.88 -0.20 -10.65
C LEU A 170 12.13 0.31 -12.08
N ALA A 171 11.40 1.34 -12.52
CA ALA A 171 11.62 1.95 -13.83
C ALA A 171 12.97 2.69 -13.90
N GLU A 172 13.35 3.38 -12.83
CA GLU A 172 14.66 4.01 -12.67
C GLU A 172 15.77 2.95 -12.73
N ALA A 173 15.65 1.87 -11.95
CA ALA A 173 16.55 0.72 -11.96
C ALA A 173 16.77 0.14 -13.37
N HIS A 174 15.68 -0.05 -14.13
CA HIS A 174 15.77 -0.53 -15.51
C HIS A 174 16.52 0.44 -16.42
N THR A 175 16.36 1.75 -16.20
CA THR A 175 17.07 2.78 -16.98
C THR A 175 18.56 2.76 -16.68
N GLU A 176 18.94 2.66 -15.41
CA GLU A 176 20.34 2.58 -14.98
C GLU A 176 21.04 1.31 -15.49
N LEU A 177 20.30 0.20 -15.56
CA LEU A 177 20.75 -1.05 -16.18
C LEU A 177 20.78 -1.01 -17.72
N GLY A 178 20.46 0.12 -18.34
CA GLY A 178 20.53 0.32 -19.79
C GLY A 178 19.32 -0.24 -20.56
N ASP A 179 18.19 -0.44 -19.90
CA ASP A 179 16.94 -0.96 -20.49
C ASP A 179 15.76 0.03 -20.34
N PRO A 180 15.80 1.17 -21.04
CA PRO A 180 14.73 2.17 -20.97
C PRO A 180 13.40 1.65 -21.52
N GLN A 181 13.40 0.60 -22.34
CA GLN A 181 12.15 0.00 -22.85
C GLN A 181 11.39 -0.70 -21.72
N ARG A 182 12.08 -1.41 -20.84
CA ARG A 182 11.46 -1.97 -19.62
C ARG A 182 11.00 -0.89 -18.66
N ALA A 183 11.75 0.21 -18.51
CA ALA A 183 11.31 1.35 -17.72
C ALA A 183 9.95 1.90 -18.19
N ILE A 184 9.82 2.14 -19.51
CA ILE A 184 8.56 2.57 -20.11
C ILE A 184 7.45 1.53 -19.90
N ALA A 185 7.74 0.24 -20.00
CA ALA A 185 6.74 -0.80 -19.78
C ALA A 185 6.19 -0.78 -18.34
N VAL A 186 7.05 -0.59 -17.33
CA VAL A 186 6.63 -0.46 -15.92
C VAL A 186 5.75 0.77 -15.71
N LEU A 187 6.16 1.94 -16.23
CA LEU A 187 5.39 3.18 -16.11
C LEU A 187 4.05 3.11 -16.87
N SER A 188 4.03 2.44 -18.03
CA SER A 188 2.81 2.17 -18.79
C SER A 188 1.84 1.30 -18.00
N ALA A 189 2.36 0.29 -17.28
CA ALA A 189 1.53 -0.58 -16.44
C ALA A 189 0.90 0.19 -15.27
N VAL A 190 1.64 1.13 -14.65
CA VAL A 190 1.08 2.02 -13.62
C VAL A 190 -0.07 2.85 -14.20
N ILE A 191 0.11 3.49 -15.36
CA ILE A 191 -0.95 4.28 -16.02
C ILE A 191 -2.16 3.44 -16.42
N ALA A 192 -1.95 2.17 -16.78
CA ALA A 192 -3.03 1.26 -17.17
C ALA A 192 -3.83 0.70 -15.99
N THR A 193 -3.32 0.80 -14.76
CA THR A 193 -3.91 0.14 -13.59
C THR A 193 -4.39 1.11 -12.51
N CYS A 194 -3.63 2.16 -12.22
CA CYS A 194 -3.95 3.13 -11.18
C CYS A 194 -4.82 4.26 -11.73
N ASP A 195 -5.75 4.79 -10.93
CA ASP A 195 -6.73 5.80 -11.35
C ASP A 195 -6.58 7.17 -10.67
N ALA A 196 -5.85 7.24 -9.55
CA ALA A 196 -5.60 8.50 -8.85
C ALA A 196 -4.88 9.52 -9.76
N PRO A 197 -5.47 10.71 -10.01
CA PRO A 197 -4.92 11.72 -10.92
C PRO A 197 -3.48 12.14 -10.61
N GLU A 198 -3.14 12.27 -9.33
CA GLU A 198 -1.80 12.60 -8.84
C GLU A 198 -0.77 11.51 -9.16
N ILE A 199 -1.15 10.23 -9.07
CA ILE A 199 -0.29 9.10 -9.45
C ILE A 199 -0.05 9.12 -10.95
N LEU A 200 -1.10 9.33 -11.74
CA LEU A 200 -1.00 9.38 -13.20
C LEU A 200 -0.11 10.52 -13.67
N ILE A 201 -0.29 11.73 -13.12
CA ILE A 201 0.55 12.89 -13.44
C ILE A 201 2.00 12.65 -13.03
N ALA A 202 2.26 12.19 -11.81
CA ALA A 202 3.62 11.90 -11.35
C ALA A 202 4.29 10.81 -12.22
N THR A 203 3.53 9.80 -12.65
CA THR A 203 4.05 8.75 -13.54
C THR A 203 4.42 9.30 -14.92
N LEU A 204 3.66 10.28 -15.46
CA LEU A 204 4.04 10.98 -16.69
C LEU A 204 5.31 11.83 -16.50
N GLU A 205 5.45 12.49 -15.35
CA GLU A 205 6.66 13.25 -15.01
C GLU A 205 7.88 12.32 -14.94
N LYS A 206 7.77 11.16 -14.29
CA LYS A 206 8.81 10.11 -14.28
C LYS A 206 9.12 9.57 -15.67
N ALA A 207 8.09 9.36 -16.50
CA ALA A 207 8.27 8.88 -17.86
C ALA A 207 9.01 9.88 -18.76
N ALA A 208 8.89 11.18 -18.51
CA ALA A 208 9.50 12.20 -19.36
C ALA A 208 11.04 12.14 -19.41
N ASP A 209 11.69 11.56 -18.40
CA ASP A 209 13.15 11.40 -18.36
C ASP A 209 13.66 10.34 -19.34
N VAL A 210 12.80 9.40 -19.75
CA VAL A 210 13.16 8.23 -20.57
C VAL A 210 12.32 8.06 -21.84
N ALA A 211 11.15 8.69 -21.90
CA ALA A 211 10.20 8.58 -23.01
C ALA A 211 10.57 9.50 -24.17
N THR A 212 10.29 9.04 -25.38
CA THR A 212 10.22 9.97 -26.53
C THR A 212 9.00 10.88 -26.41
N ILE A 213 9.01 12.01 -27.12
CA ILE A 213 7.85 12.91 -27.22
C ILE A 213 6.58 12.19 -27.72
N GLY A 214 6.73 11.18 -28.58
CA GLY A 214 5.62 10.35 -29.06
C GLY A 214 5.08 9.42 -27.96
N THR A 215 6.00 8.73 -27.27
CA THR A 215 5.66 7.83 -26.15
C THR A 215 5.01 8.60 -24.98
N LEU A 216 5.52 9.77 -24.61
CA LEU A 216 4.93 10.62 -23.57
C LEU A 216 3.48 11.02 -23.92
N ALA A 217 3.24 11.31 -25.21
CA ALA A 217 1.91 11.60 -25.71
C ALA A 217 0.97 10.39 -25.62
N GLU A 218 1.43 9.20 -25.97
CA GLU A 218 0.66 7.95 -25.85
C GLU A 218 0.32 7.63 -24.40
N LEU A 219 1.27 7.82 -23.48
CA LEU A 219 1.08 7.65 -22.04
C LEU A 219 0.07 8.66 -21.48
N SER A 220 0.17 9.93 -21.88
CA SER A 220 -0.80 10.98 -21.51
C SER A 220 -2.20 10.64 -22.02
N ASP A 221 -2.32 10.16 -23.25
CA ASP A 221 -3.61 9.75 -23.83
C ASP A 221 -4.20 8.55 -23.07
N ALA A 222 -3.36 7.63 -22.58
CA ALA A 222 -3.79 6.53 -21.72
C ALA A 222 -4.22 7.01 -20.33
N ALA A 223 -3.46 7.89 -19.69
CA ALA A 223 -3.80 8.49 -18.40
C ALA A 223 -5.12 9.26 -18.45
N GLN A 224 -5.41 10.00 -19.54
CA GLN A 224 -6.69 10.67 -19.73
C GLN A 224 -7.87 9.69 -19.85
N ARG A 225 -7.66 8.49 -20.41
CA ARG A 225 -8.71 7.46 -20.45
C ARG A 225 -8.96 6.86 -19.07
N GLN A 226 -7.91 6.75 -18.27
CA GLN A 226 -7.95 6.17 -16.94
C GLN A 226 -8.60 7.12 -15.91
N ALA A 227 -8.35 8.43 -16.01
CA ALA A 227 -8.97 9.46 -15.18
C ALA A 227 -9.60 10.58 -16.05
N PRO A 228 -10.78 10.34 -16.66
CA PRO A 228 -11.44 11.30 -17.54
C PRO A 228 -11.71 12.66 -16.90
N GLU A 229 -12.06 12.70 -15.62
CA GLU A 229 -12.29 13.91 -14.83
C GLU A 229 -11.03 14.76 -14.64
N ALA A 230 -9.84 14.15 -14.71
CA ALA A 230 -8.54 14.82 -14.59
C ALA A 230 -7.92 15.21 -15.93
N THR A 231 -8.62 15.01 -17.05
CA THR A 231 -8.12 15.25 -18.41
C THR A 231 -7.42 16.60 -18.59
N THR A 232 -7.98 17.69 -18.05
CA THR A 232 -7.40 19.03 -18.17
C THR A 232 -6.04 19.13 -17.45
N SER A 233 -5.95 18.58 -16.24
CA SER A 233 -4.73 18.58 -15.43
C SER A 233 -3.63 17.71 -16.05
N ILE A 234 -4.01 16.54 -16.56
CA ILE A 234 -3.10 15.61 -17.26
C ILE A 234 -2.52 16.26 -18.52
N ARG A 235 -3.35 16.91 -19.34
CA ARG A 235 -2.87 17.65 -20.53
C ARG A 235 -1.94 18.80 -20.16
N ALA A 236 -2.26 19.54 -19.11
CA ALA A 236 -1.40 20.63 -18.63
C ALA A 236 -0.04 20.11 -18.13
N ALA A 237 0.00 18.93 -17.51
CA ALA A 237 1.24 18.26 -17.17
C ALA A 237 2.03 17.84 -18.42
N GLU A 238 1.39 17.19 -19.39
CA GLU A 238 2.02 16.81 -20.66
C GLU A 238 2.63 18.03 -21.36
N ASP A 239 1.87 19.10 -21.53
CA ASP A 239 2.35 20.32 -22.22
C ASP A 239 3.56 20.93 -21.52
N ARG A 240 3.57 20.96 -20.18
CA ARG A 240 4.73 21.42 -19.39
C ARG A 240 5.95 20.53 -19.61
N LEU A 241 5.78 19.21 -19.63
CA LEU A 241 6.86 18.25 -19.84
C LEU A 241 7.44 18.36 -21.26
N ARG A 242 6.58 18.50 -22.28
CA ARG A 242 7.00 18.72 -23.67
C ARG A 242 7.86 19.96 -23.81
N LEU A 243 7.45 21.07 -23.17
CA LEU A 243 8.25 22.30 -23.17
C LEU A 243 9.62 22.09 -22.51
N GLY A 244 9.68 21.36 -21.40
CA GLY A 244 10.95 20.99 -20.75
C GLY A 244 11.88 20.17 -21.65
N LEU A 245 11.31 19.35 -22.52
CA LEU A 245 12.00 18.53 -23.52
C LEU A 245 12.25 19.27 -24.86
N GLY A 246 11.94 20.57 -24.95
CA GLY A 246 12.14 21.38 -26.17
C GLY A 246 11.13 21.11 -27.29
N ALA A 247 9.97 20.53 -26.97
CA ALA A 247 8.88 20.28 -27.90
C ALA A 247 7.68 21.21 -27.66
N GLU A 248 6.96 21.54 -28.73
CA GLU A 248 5.76 22.38 -28.65
C GLU A 248 4.60 21.70 -27.90
N PRO A 249 3.77 22.46 -27.15
CA PRO A 249 2.54 21.97 -26.52
C PRO A 249 1.56 21.37 -27.55
N ARG A 250 0.82 20.33 -27.15
CA ARG A 250 -0.24 19.74 -27.98
C ARG A 250 -1.47 20.64 -28.06
N ALA A 251 -1.78 21.39 -27.00
CA ALA A 251 -2.93 22.31 -27.00
C ALA A 251 -2.82 23.35 -28.13
N GLY A 252 -1.63 23.93 -28.33
CA GLY A 252 -1.36 24.90 -29.41
C GLY A 252 -1.51 24.31 -30.81
N GLN A 253 -1.17 23.02 -30.99
CA GLN A 253 -1.37 22.33 -32.27
C GLN A 253 -2.84 22.04 -32.58
N ARG A 254 -3.68 21.84 -31.56
CA ARG A 254 -5.13 21.62 -31.76
C ARG A 254 -5.83 22.92 -32.13
N GLU A 255 -5.49 24.04 -31.48
CA GLU A 255 -6.00 25.37 -31.84
C GLU A 255 -5.53 25.82 -33.23
N GLN A 256 -4.26 25.57 -33.59
CA GLN A 256 -3.78 25.79 -34.96
C GLN A 256 -4.48 24.88 -35.98
N ARG A 257 -4.74 23.61 -35.67
CA ARG A 257 -5.45 22.68 -36.55
C ARG A 257 -6.93 23.07 -36.73
N ILE A 258 -7.58 23.59 -35.68
CA ILE A 258 -8.93 24.16 -35.74
C ILE A 258 -8.93 25.45 -36.57
N ALA A 259 -7.92 26.32 -36.40
CA ALA A 259 -7.77 27.54 -37.20
C ALA A 259 -7.48 27.25 -38.69
N LEU A 260 -6.65 26.24 -38.98
CA LEU A 260 -6.34 25.79 -40.35
C LEU A 260 -7.52 25.06 -41.00
N SER A 261 -8.33 24.34 -40.22
CA SER A 261 -9.55 23.67 -40.70
C SER A 261 -10.77 24.61 -40.78
N GLY A 262 -10.72 25.77 -40.14
CA GLY A 262 -11.77 26.80 -40.15
C GLY A 262 -11.65 27.83 -41.29
N ALA A 263 -10.63 27.71 -42.15
CA ALA A 263 -10.43 28.61 -43.29
C ALA A 263 -11.32 28.23 -44.50
N ALA A 264 -12.64 28.21 -44.29
CA ALA A 264 -13.64 28.31 -45.34
C ALA A 264 -14.37 29.65 -45.19
N SER A 265 -13.79 30.66 -45.85
CA SER A 265 -14.40 31.89 -46.40
C SER A 265 -15.71 32.43 -45.81
N VAL A 266 -15.61 33.57 -45.09
CA VAL A 266 -16.60 34.67 -45.10
C VAL A 266 -15.83 36.02 -45.00
N PRO A 267 -16.20 37.08 -45.75
CA PRO A 267 -15.32 38.21 -46.03
C PRO A 267 -15.34 39.34 -44.98
N ALA A 268 -14.33 40.18 -45.12
CA ALA A 268 -13.97 41.31 -44.26
C ALA A 268 -14.99 42.46 -44.23
N THR A 269 -15.14 43.07 -43.05
CA THR A 269 -15.42 44.50 -42.91
C THR A 269 -14.82 45.08 -41.63
N ALA A 270 -14.25 46.28 -41.81
CA ALA A 270 -13.99 47.33 -40.82
C ALA A 270 -12.82 47.17 -39.82
N ARG A 271 -11.67 47.72 -40.24
CA ARG A 271 -10.66 48.38 -39.39
C ARG A 271 -11.27 49.65 -38.75
N PRO A 272 -10.71 50.20 -37.63
CA PRO A 272 -9.50 51.03 -37.74
C PRO A 272 -8.47 50.85 -36.60
N THR A 273 -7.19 50.93 -36.96
CA THR A 273 -6.03 51.21 -36.09
C THR A 273 -5.52 52.62 -36.36
N PRO A 274 -4.91 53.31 -35.38
CA PRO A 274 -3.44 53.53 -35.43
C PRO A 274 -2.78 53.40 -34.03
N ARG A 275 -1.73 52.59 -33.79
CA ARG A 275 -0.27 52.64 -34.12
C ARG A 275 0.56 53.60 -33.21
N PRO A 276 1.90 53.47 -33.13
CA PRO A 276 2.69 52.80 -32.07
C PRO A 276 3.79 53.72 -31.47
N ASP A 277 4.67 53.22 -30.60
CA ASP A 277 6.09 53.64 -30.54
C ASP A 277 6.90 52.67 -29.64
N THR A 278 7.79 51.86 -30.22
CA THR A 278 9.26 52.01 -30.39
C THR A 278 10.07 51.27 -29.31
N ALA A 279 10.75 50.20 -29.72
CA ALA A 279 12.22 50.04 -29.73
C ALA A 279 12.80 49.70 -28.33
N ARG A 280 13.60 48.63 -28.17
CA ARG A 280 14.90 48.49 -28.83
C ARG A 280 15.42 47.04 -28.81
N ARG A 281 16.12 46.73 -29.89
CA ARG A 281 16.81 45.51 -30.34
C ARG A 281 18.26 45.47 -29.83
N ALA A 282 18.82 44.25 -29.65
CA ALA A 282 20.16 43.76 -30.05
C ALA A 282 20.65 42.64 -29.09
N THR A 283 20.71 41.34 -29.47
CA THR A 283 21.84 40.60 -30.13
C THR A 283 23.14 40.60 -29.29
N VAL A 284 23.93 39.54 -29.06
CA VAL A 284 24.14 38.20 -29.67
C VAL A 284 25.22 37.43 -28.85
N SER A 285 25.22 36.08 -28.95
CA SER A 285 26.34 35.10 -28.78
C SER A 285 26.85 34.58 -27.41
N THR A 286 26.75 33.25 -27.27
CA THR A 286 27.58 32.24 -26.54
C THR A 286 28.97 32.02 -27.22
N PRO A 287 29.96 31.18 -26.76
CA PRO A 287 29.90 29.98 -25.90
C PRO A 287 31.05 29.77 -24.85
N ALA A 288 31.03 28.60 -24.20
CA ALA A 288 31.81 28.09 -23.06
C ALA A 288 33.34 27.90 -23.22
N ARG A 289 34.05 27.79 -22.07
CA ARG A 289 35.18 26.86 -21.84
C ARG A 289 35.55 26.68 -20.35
N SER A 290 36.06 25.48 -20.07
CA SER A 290 36.46 24.85 -18.80
C SER A 290 37.79 25.33 -18.21
N GLY A 291 38.03 25.08 -16.91
CA GLY A 291 39.36 25.09 -16.27
C GLY A 291 39.33 25.03 -14.74
N ASP A 292 39.98 24.02 -14.16
CA ASP A 292 40.16 23.75 -12.73
C ASP A 292 40.96 24.82 -11.96
N GLY A 293 40.73 24.93 -10.64
CA GLY A 293 41.58 25.71 -9.72
C GLY A 293 41.05 25.76 -8.28
N ALA A 294 41.87 25.31 -7.33
CA ALA A 294 41.55 25.07 -5.92
C ALA A 294 41.48 26.33 -5.01
N ALA A 295 40.65 26.19 -3.96
CA ALA A 295 40.70 26.77 -2.60
C ALA A 295 40.86 28.30 -2.38
N ALA A 296 39.85 28.93 -1.75
CA ALA A 296 39.86 29.48 -0.37
C ALA A 296 38.68 30.49 -0.15
N PRO A 297 38.53 31.06 1.06
CA PRO A 297 37.42 30.84 1.99
C PRO A 297 36.25 31.83 1.82
N VAL A 298 35.00 31.35 1.90
CA VAL A 298 33.84 32.25 1.97
C VAL A 298 33.55 32.63 3.42
N THR A 299 33.91 33.86 3.76
CA THR A 299 33.36 34.64 4.88
C THR A 299 31.85 34.88 4.71
N PRO A 300 31.10 35.05 5.82
CA PRO A 300 29.65 35.05 5.82
C PRO A 300 29.09 36.42 5.43
N GLY A 301 28.36 36.48 4.32
CA GLY A 301 27.64 37.70 3.94
C GLY A 301 26.80 37.48 2.68
N GLY A 302 25.49 37.36 2.86
CA GLY A 302 24.51 37.34 1.75
C GLY A 302 23.88 35.98 1.39
N GLY A 303 24.04 34.95 2.23
CA GLY A 303 23.79 33.54 1.86
C GLY A 303 22.42 32.93 2.16
N GLY A 304 21.33 33.72 2.26
CA GLY A 304 20.00 33.16 2.54
C GLY A 304 19.46 32.27 1.42
N GLY A 305 19.63 32.70 0.17
CA GLY A 305 19.13 31.96 -1.00
C GLY A 305 19.90 30.67 -1.29
N GLY A 306 21.23 30.68 -1.15
CA GLY A 306 22.08 29.51 -1.39
C GLY A 306 21.92 28.42 -0.34
N THR A 307 21.69 28.79 0.92
CA THR A 307 21.40 27.82 1.99
C THR A 307 20.04 27.17 1.74
N LEU A 308 19.01 27.98 1.44
CA LEU A 308 17.67 27.47 1.18
C LEU A 308 17.61 26.53 -0.03
N SER A 309 18.31 26.85 -1.13
CA SER A 309 18.37 25.99 -2.31
C SER A 309 19.07 24.66 -2.00
N ALA A 310 20.17 24.67 -1.26
CA ALA A 310 20.88 23.45 -0.86
C ALA A 310 20.02 22.57 0.05
N VAL A 311 19.34 23.17 1.04
CA VAL A 311 18.43 22.46 1.95
C VAL A 311 17.26 21.84 1.18
N ARG A 312 16.63 22.56 0.24
CA ARG A 312 15.56 22.03 -0.61
C ARG A 312 16.04 20.93 -1.54
N ALA A 313 17.24 21.06 -2.10
CA ALA A 313 17.81 20.03 -2.96
C ALA A 313 18.12 18.74 -2.19
N ALA A 314 18.54 18.83 -0.92
CA ALA A 314 18.68 17.65 -0.07
C ALA A 314 17.30 17.03 0.24
N ALA A 315 16.30 17.85 0.54
CA ALA A 315 14.94 17.39 0.80
C ALA A 315 14.30 16.70 -0.42
N SER A 316 14.47 17.24 -1.63
CA SER A 316 13.91 16.66 -2.85
C SER A 316 14.51 15.30 -3.23
N ARG A 317 15.68 14.97 -2.69
CA ARG A 317 16.35 13.66 -2.86
C ARG A 317 16.10 12.69 -1.70
N GLY A 318 15.24 13.03 -0.75
CA GLY A 318 15.04 12.22 0.46
C GLY A 318 16.23 12.19 1.42
N ALA A 319 17.25 13.03 1.21
CA ALA A 319 18.46 13.06 2.05
C ALA A 319 18.20 13.84 3.36
N TRP A 320 17.31 13.32 4.21
CA TRP A 320 16.78 14.05 5.37
C TRP A 320 17.84 14.40 6.41
N ALA A 321 18.80 13.51 6.67
CA ALA A 321 19.93 13.78 7.55
C ALA A 321 20.80 14.94 7.02
N GLN A 322 21.06 14.97 5.72
CA GLN A 322 21.77 16.08 5.07
C GLN A 322 20.96 17.37 5.12
N CYS A 323 19.65 17.32 4.86
CA CYS A 323 18.77 18.48 4.96
C CYS A 323 18.78 19.09 6.38
N LEU A 324 18.71 18.23 7.41
CA LEU A 324 18.78 18.64 8.80
C LEU A 324 20.15 19.24 9.13
N SER A 325 21.24 18.67 8.64
CA SER A 325 22.59 19.23 8.82
C SER A 325 22.75 20.61 8.18
N LEU A 326 22.28 20.78 6.94
CA LEU A 326 22.40 22.04 6.19
C LEU A 326 21.55 23.18 6.76
N SER A 327 20.48 22.83 7.48
CA SER A 327 19.56 23.80 8.10
C SER A 327 19.87 24.11 9.57
N GLN A 328 20.94 23.55 10.13
CA GLN A 328 21.29 23.75 11.55
C GLN A 328 21.54 25.22 11.89
N GLY A 329 21.04 25.65 13.06
CA GLY A 329 21.28 26.99 13.60
C GLY A 329 20.73 28.15 12.76
N THR A 330 19.90 27.88 11.76
CA THR A 330 19.35 28.91 10.89
C THR A 330 18.47 29.90 11.66
N ARG A 331 18.54 31.19 11.28
CA ARG A 331 17.60 32.23 11.70
C ARG A 331 16.69 32.70 10.56
N ASN A 332 16.89 32.17 9.36
CA ASN A 332 16.07 32.48 8.20
C ASN A 332 14.76 31.67 8.29
N ALA A 333 13.62 32.36 8.20
CA ALA A 333 12.30 31.76 8.39
C ALA A 333 11.96 30.71 7.32
N ASP A 334 12.37 30.90 6.06
CA ASP A 334 12.13 29.94 4.98
C ASP A 334 12.97 28.68 5.14
N VAL A 335 14.23 28.82 5.56
CA VAL A 335 15.10 27.66 5.87
C VAL A 335 14.59 26.93 7.11
N LEU A 336 14.07 27.65 8.11
CA LEU A 336 13.49 27.06 9.31
C LEU A 336 12.18 26.31 9.00
N LEU A 337 11.33 26.85 8.12
CA LEU A 337 10.15 26.13 7.62
C LEU A 337 10.57 24.84 6.91
N GLN A 338 11.56 24.90 6.02
CA GLN A 338 12.08 23.71 5.33
C GLN A 338 12.69 22.70 6.30
N ARG A 339 13.35 23.16 7.36
CA ARG A 339 13.86 22.30 8.44
C ARG A 339 12.76 21.51 9.12
N GLY A 340 11.61 22.14 9.39
CA GLY A 340 10.44 21.45 9.96
C GLY A 340 10.01 20.28 9.08
N TRP A 341 9.92 20.49 7.76
CA TRP A 341 9.60 19.44 6.80
C TRP A 341 10.66 18.34 6.75
N CYS A 342 11.94 18.68 6.86
CA CYS A 342 13.01 17.67 6.92
C CYS A 342 13.00 16.88 8.24
N ALA A 343 12.62 17.50 9.36
CA ALA A 343 12.46 16.78 10.62
C ALA A 343 11.26 15.82 10.56
N TYR A 344 10.14 16.26 9.98
CA TYR A 344 8.95 15.42 9.80
C TYR A 344 9.24 14.18 8.97
N ASN A 345 9.85 14.33 7.79
CA ASN A 345 10.18 13.21 6.91
C ASN A 345 11.36 12.34 7.39
N ALA A 346 12.09 12.79 8.43
CA ALA A 346 13.13 11.99 9.09
C ALA A 346 12.58 11.19 10.29
N ASP A 347 11.27 11.12 10.48
CA ASP A 347 10.60 10.54 11.66
C ASP A 347 10.99 11.20 12.99
N ARG A 348 11.38 12.48 12.94
CA ARG A 348 11.75 13.28 14.12
C ARG A 348 10.58 14.19 14.51
N ALA A 349 9.40 13.60 14.68
CA ALA A 349 8.12 14.30 14.86
C ALA A 349 8.14 15.34 16.00
N MET A 350 8.77 15.06 17.14
CA MET A 350 8.90 16.03 18.24
C MET A 350 9.72 17.28 17.84
N GLU A 351 10.80 17.10 17.07
CA GLU A 351 11.57 18.23 16.54
C GLU A 351 10.74 19.02 15.52
N ALA A 352 10.01 18.31 14.65
CA ALA A 352 9.12 18.91 13.67
C ALA A 352 8.03 19.76 14.34
N VAL A 353 7.34 19.24 15.36
CA VAL A 353 6.38 20.00 16.19
C VAL A 353 7.02 21.29 16.70
N SER A 354 8.15 21.20 17.40
CA SER A 354 8.81 22.38 17.97
C SER A 354 9.21 23.42 16.92
N THR A 355 9.66 22.96 15.75
CA THR A 355 10.11 23.81 14.64
C THR A 355 8.93 24.49 13.96
N PHE A 356 7.89 23.73 13.62
CA PHE A 356 6.70 24.27 12.98
C PHE A 356 5.92 25.21 13.89
N GLU A 357 5.82 24.91 15.20
CA GLU A 357 5.26 25.85 16.17
C GLU A 357 6.02 27.18 16.18
N GLN A 358 7.35 27.13 16.17
CA GLN A 358 8.19 28.33 16.13
C GLN A 358 7.92 29.13 14.85
N VAL A 359 7.88 28.46 13.68
CA VAL A 359 7.62 29.12 12.40
C VAL A 359 6.20 29.70 12.36
N ALA A 360 5.19 28.98 12.84
CA ALA A 360 3.80 29.46 12.86
C ALA A 360 3.65 30.74 13.71
N ARG A 361 4.34 30.82 14.86
CA ARG A 361 4.38 32.04 15.70
C ARG A 361 5.12 33.21 15.05
N GLN A 362 6.13 32.92 14.22
CA GLN A 362 6.97 33.93 13.55
C GLN A 362 6.56 34.21 12.11
N ALA A 363 5.47 33.60 11.63
CA ALA A 363 5.07 33.64 10.24
C ALA A 363 4.80 35.07 9.77
N ARG A 364 5.46 35.44 8.67
CA ARG A 364 5.43 36.81 8.11
C ARG A 364 4.26 37.04 7.15
N ASN A 365 3.66 35.96 6.68
CA ASN A 365 2.53 35.97 5.75
C ASN A 365 1.62 34.75 6.03
N THR A 366 0.43 34.77 5.41
CA THR A 366 -0.58 33.73 5.60
C THR A 366 -0.13 32.37 5.07
N ASP A 367 0.60 32.32 3.94
CA ASP A 367 1.06 31.06 3.36
C ASP A 367 2.06 30.33 4.26
N MET A 368 3.07 31.05 4.78
CA MET A 368 4.02 30.50 5.74
C MET A 368 3.33 30.05 7.03
N ARG A 369 2.32 30.80 7.50
CA ARG A 369 1.53 30.40 8.68
C ARG A 369 0.75 29.13 8.42
N ARG A 370 0.08 29.03 7.26
CA ARG A 370 -0.64 27.83 6.83
C ARG A 370 0.29 26.64 6.73
N ASP A 371 1.39 26.77 6.00
CA ASP A 371 2.31 25.66 5.75
C ASP A 371 2.94 25.17 7.06
N ALA A 372 3.30 26.08 7.97
CA ALA A 372 3.78 25.72 9.30
C ALA A 372 2.68 25.07 10.16
N SER A 373 1.47 25.62 10.19
CA SER A 373 0.35 25.01 10.91
C SER A 373 0.01 23.63 10.37
N TYR A 374 0.10 23.44 9.06
CA TYR A 374 -0.15 22.15 8.42
C TYR A 374 0.91 21.11 8.82
N GLY A 375 2.19 21.44 8.71
CA GLY A 375 3.28 20.56 9.17
C GLY A 375 3.24 20.26 10.67
N LEU A 376 2.86 21.24 11.50
CA LEU A 376 2.63 21.05 12.93
C LEU A 376 1.55 19.99 13.19
N LEU A 377 0.40 20.12 12.53
CA LEU A 377 -0.73 19.21 12.72
C LEU A 377 -0.39 17.78 12.30
N LEU A 378 0.25 17.60 11.13
CA LEU A 378 0.75 16.28 10.70
C LEU A 378 1.71 15.67 11.73
N SER A 379 2.66 16.45 12.22
CA SER A 379 3.66 15.99 13.21
C SER A 379 3.02 15.60 14.55
N MET A 380 2.00 16.33 14.98
CA MET A 380 1.23 16.00 16.20
C MET A 380 0.44 14.70 16.02
N LEU A 381 -0.14 14.48 14.84
CA LEU A 381 -0.89 13.27 14.55
C LEU A 381 0.01 12.03 14.47
N GLN A 382 1.24 12.14 13.95
CA GLN A 382 2.24 11.06 14.04
C GLN A 382 2.55 10.65 15.50
N LEU A 383 2.45 11.60 16.43
CA LEU A 383 2.66 11.37 17.86
C LEU A 383 1.38 10.98 18.61
N ASN A 384 0.28 10.71 17.90
CA ASN A 384 -1.05 10.39 18.46
C ASN A 384 -1.61 11.50 19.39
N MET A 385 -1.16 12.75 19.21
CA MET A 385 -1.66 13.95 19.91
C MET A 385 -2.97 14.46 19.27
N THR A 386 -3.91 13.55 19.05
CA THR A 386 -5.12 13.75 18.24
C THR A 386 -5.98 14.92 18.72
N GLU A 387 -6.20 15.02 20.04
CA GLU A 387 -7.06 16.06 20.61
C GLU A 387 -6.40 17.45 20.57
N GLN A 388 -5.10 17.52 20.79
CA GLN A 388 -4.37 18.78 20.67
C GLN A 388 -4.30 19.24 19.21
N ALA A 389 -4.11 18.29 18.27
CA ALA A 389 -4.14 18.57 16.85
C ALA A 389 -5.51 19.12 16.42
N ALA A 390 -6.61 18.48 16.84
CA ALA A 390 -7.97 18.94 16.53
C ALA A 390 -8.24 20.37 17.03
N GLN A 391 -7.79 20.71 18.24
CA GLN A 391 -7.93 22.07 18.78
C GLN A 391 -7.19 23.12 17.95
N ILE A 392 -5.98 22.80 17.47
CA ILE A 392 -5.20 23.70 16.62
C ILE A 392 -5.81 23.77 15.21
N ALA A 393 -6.27 22.65 14.65
CA ALA A 393 -6.85 22.55 13.31
C ALA A 393 -8.13 23.41 13.15
N ALA A 394 -8.91 23.54 14.22
CA ALA A 394 -10.11 24.36 14.25
C ALA A 394 -9.83 25.85 13.97
N ALA A 395 -8.65 26.35 14.36
CA ALA A 395 -8.24 27.75 14.17
C ALA A 395 -7.20 27.95 13.05
N ALA A 396 -6.61 26.87 12.52
CA ALA A 396 -5.53 26.94 11.53
C ALA A 396 -6.04 27.37 10.13
N PRO A 397 -5.26 28.19 9.40
CA PRO A 397 -5.63 28.69 8.07
C PRO A 397 -5.38 27.66 6.96
N LEU A 398 -5.92 26.44 7.11
CA LEU A 398 -5.74 25.32 6.18
C LEU A 398 -6.47 25.54 4.86
N THR A 399 -5.90 25.04 3.75
CA THR A 399 -6.67 24.87 2.50
C THR A 399 -7.77 23.81 2.68
N ARG A 400 -8.71 23.74 1.75
CA ARG A 400 -9.75 22.70 1.76
C ARG A 400 -9.14 21.29 1.76
N THR A 401 -8.15 21.04 0.92
CA THR A 401 -7.47 19.74 0.82
C THR A 401 -6.75 19.39 2.12
N GLN A 402 -5.95 20.31 2.66
CA GLN A 402 -5.24 20.11 3.94
C GLN A 402 -6.21 19.86 5.10
N ARG A 403 -7.37 20.54 5.11
CA ARG A 403 -8.39 20.33 6.13
C ARG A 403 -9.01 18.94 6.04
N ILE A 404 -9.34 18.46 4.84
CA ILE A 404 -9.87 17.10 4.65
C ILE A 404 -8.85 16.06 5.14
N GLU A 405 -7.57 16.24 4.83
CA GLU A 405 -6.51 15.32 5.26
C GLU A 405 -6.34 15.29 6.79
N ILE A 406 -6.19 16.46 7.43
CA ILE A 406 -6.00 16.54 8.88
C ILE A 406 -7.22 16.04 9.64
N GLU A 407 -8.42 16.50 9.27
CA GLU A 407 -9.65 16.08 9.95
C GLU A 407 -9.94 14.59 9.67
N GLY A 408 -9.57 14.06 8.50
CA GLY A 408 -9.60 12.64 8.20
C GLY A 408 -8.74 11.84 9.18
N GLN A 409 -7.46 12.17 9.31
CA GLN A 409 -6.56 11.49 10.27
C GLN A 409 -7.05 11.60 11.72
N ILE A 410 -7.61 12.74 12.12
CA ILE A 410 -8.21 12.93 13.45
C ILE A 410 -9.39 11.96 13.66
N LEU A 411 -10.29 11.85 12.68
CA LEU A 411 -11.45 10.99 12.74
C LEU A 411 -11.07 9.50 12.73
N ASP A 412 -10.06 9.13 11.94
CA ASP A 412 -9.47 7.78 11.96
C ASP A 412 -8.96 7.44 13.37
N GLN A 413 -8.02 8.23 13.90
CA GLN A 413 -7.42 7.98 15.23
C GLN A 413 -8.46 7.98 16.37
N ARG A 414 -9.46 8.86 16.31
CA ARG A 414 -10.57 8.86 17.28
C ARG A 414 -11.46 7.63 17.14
N GLY A 415 -11.73 7.20 15.91
CA GLY A 415 -12.52 6.01 15.61
C GLY A 415 -11.85 4.74 16.12
N VAL A 416 -10.57 4.54 15.79
CA VAL A 416 -9.77 3.39 16.26
C VAL A 416 -9.70 3.36 17.78
N ARG A 417 -9.35 4.48 18.42
CA ARG A 417 -9.28 4.54 19.90
C ARG A 417 -10.64 4.27 20.56
N ALA A 418 -11.73 4.78 20.00
CA ALA A 418 -13.07 4.50 20.51
C ALA A 418 -13.44 3.02 20.37
N TYR A 419 -13.04 2.40 19.26
CA TYR A 419 -13.24 0.98 19.00
C TYR A 419 -12.48 0.11 20.01
N GLU A 420 -11.19 0.38 20.20
CA GLU A 420 -10.33 -0.31 21.18
C GLU A 420 -10.84 -0.17 22.61
N ALA A 421 -11.42 0.99 22.95
CA ALA A 421 -12.04 1.23 24.25
C ALA A 421 -13.42 0.55 24.42
N GLY A 422 -13.92 -0.16 23.40
CA GLY A 422 -15.25 -0.79 23.41
C GLY A 422 -16.42 0.19 23.24
N ASP A 423 -16.17 1.46 22.93
CA ASP A 423 -17.23 2.42 22.62
C ASP A 423 -17.60 2.38 21.14
N PHE A 424 -18.25 1.29 20.77
CA PHE A 424 -18.58 0.99 19.39
C PHE A 424 -19.53 2.00 18.73
N ARG A 425 -20.41 2.63 19.52
CA ARG A 425 -21.29 3.70 19.01
C ARG A 425 -20.50 4.94 18.59
N ARG A 426 -19.56 5.40 19.44
CA ARG A 426 -18.69 6.52 19.07
C ARG A 426 -17.74 6.16 17.93
N ALA A 427 -17.20 4.95 17.93
CA ALA A 427 -16.34 4.48 16.85
C ALA A 427 -17.05 4.52 15.49
N ALA A 428 -18.26 3.96 15.39
CA ALA A 428 -19.06 4.00 14.16
C ALA A 428 -19.36 5.43 13.69
N ALA A 429 -19.68 6.34 14.62
CA ALA A 429 -19.91 7.74 14.30
C ALA A 429 -18.66 8.42 13.71
N PHE A 430 -17.47 8.16 14.26
CA PHE A 430 -16.22 8.71 13.73
C PHE A 430 -15.88 8.14 12.34
N PHE A 431 -16.03 6.84 12.13
CA PHE A 431 -15.79 6.23 10.82
C PHE A 431 -16.79 6.69 9.75
N SER A 432 -18.05 6.92 10.13
CA SER A 432 -19.06 7.51 9.24
C SER A 432 -18.66 8.94 8.85
N ALA A 433 -18.34 9.78 9.82
CA ALA A 433 -17.89 11.15 9.56
C ALA A 433 -16.61 11.20 8.71
N HIS A 434 -15.68 10.25 8.92
CA HIS A 434 -14.49 10.10 8.09
C HIS A 434 -14.87 9.83 6.62
N ALA A 435 -15.78 8.89 6.38
CA ALA A 435 -16.22 8.53 5.04
C ALA A 435 -16.94 9.69 4.33
N GLU A 436 -17.80 10.42 5.04
CA GLU A 436 -18.47 11.61 4.52
C GLU A 436 -17.49 12.73 4.16
N LEU A 437 -16.47 12.94 5.00
CA LEU A 437 -15.47 13.99 4.81
C LEU A 437 -14.55 13.71 3.63
N THR A 438 -14.05 12.47 3.53
CA THR A 438 -13.05 12.08 2.54
C THR A 438 -13.66 11.62 1.22
N GLY A 439 -14.95 11.26 1.21
CA GLY A 439 -15.64 10.72 0.04
C GLY A 439 -15.29 9.27 -0.29
N SER A 440 -14.40 8.66 0.49
CA SER A 440 -13.97 7.27 0.34
C SER A 440 -13.77 6.62 1.72
N THR A 441 -13.52 5.32 1.76
CA THR A 441 -13.19 4.64 3.02
C THR A 441 -12.14 3.59 2.73
N ARG A 442 -10.98 3.71 3.40
CA ARG A 442 -9.95 2.67 3.37
C ARG A 442 -10.54 1.35 3.88
N ARG A 443 -10.15 0.22 3.29
CA ARG A 443 -10.82 -1.07 3.49
C ARG A 443 -10.85 -1.52 4.96
N ASP A 444 -9.72 -1.39 5.64
CA ASP A 444 -9.53 -1.64 7.08
C ASP A 444 -10.49 -0.80 7.94
N LEU A 445 -10.59 0.51 7.68
CA LEU A 445 -11.54 1.39 8.38
C LEU A 445 -12.98 1.02 8.07
N GLY A 446 -13.28 0.61 6.84
CA GLY A 446 -14.58 0.07 6.47
C GLY A 446 -14.91 -1.18 7.28
N LEU A 447 -13.94 -2.07 7.47
CA LEU A 447 -14.13 -3.30 8.23
C LEU A 447 -14.34 -2.99 9.73
N LEU A 448 -13.52 -2.12 10.32
CA LEU A 448 -13.71 -1.62 11.68
C LEU A 448 -15.06 -0.94 11.87
N HIS A 449 -15.52 -0.16 10.89
CA HIS A 449 -16.84 0.45 10.91
C HIS A 449 -17.96 -0.59 10.95
N GLY A 450 -17.90 -1.61 10.09
CA GLY A 450 -18.90 -2.69 10.11
C GLY A 450 -18.92 -3.44 11.45
N TYR A 451 -17.75 -3.74 12.02
CA TYR A 451 -17.68 -4.36 13.35
C TYR A 451 -18.15 -3.43 14.47
N ALA A 452 -17.90 -2.12 14.38
CA ALA A 452 -18.40 -1.14 15.34
C ALA A 452 -19.94 -1.11 15.31
N LEU A 453 -20.54 -1.08 14.12
CA LEU A 453 -21.99 -1.13 13.96
C LEU A 453 -22.56 -2.42 14.56
N GLN A 454 -21.97 -3.58 14.23
CA GLN A 454 -22.40 -4.87 14.77
C GLN A 454 -22.36 -4.91 16.30
N ASN A 455 -21.23 -4.54 16.92
CA ASN A 455 -21.07 -4.56 18.38
C ASN A 455 -21.89 -3.48 19.09
N SER A 456 -22.28 -2.41 18.38
CA SER A 456 -23.21 -1.41 18.89
C SER A 456 -24.69 -1.82 18.79
N GLY A 457 -24.98 -2.95 18.12
CA GLY A 457 -26.34 -3.48 17.91
C GLY A 457 -26.97 -3.11 16.56
N ASP A 458 -26.31 -2.28 15.73
CA ASP A 458 -26.78 -1.95 14.38
C ASP A 458 -26.36 -3.03 13.37
N ARG A 459 -27.09 -4.14 13.40
CA ARG A 459 -26.83 -5.29 12.53
C ARG A 459 -27.08 -4.98 11.06
N GLN A 460 -28.07 -4.13 10.75
CA GLN A 460 -28.40 -3.77 9.37
C GLN A 460 -27.28 -2.91 8.76
N GLY A 461 -26.83 -1.88 9.47
CA GLY A 461 -25.71 -1.06 9.01
C GLY A 461 -24.43 -1.88 8.83
N ALA A 462 -24.16 -2.82 9.74
CA ALA A 462 -23.03 -3.74 9.60
C ALA A 462 -23.12 -4.60 8.33
N GLU A 463 -24.32 -5.13 8.02
CA GLU A 463 -24.55 -5.93 6.80
C GLU A 463 -24.30 -5.14 5.53
N GLU A 464 -24.78 -3.89 5.49
CA GLU A 464 -24.58 -2.99 4.35
C GLU A 464 -23.08 -2.72 4.11
N ILE A 465 -22.34 -2.43 5.18
CA ILE A 465 -20.89 -2.18 5.10
C ILE A 465 -20.14 -3.43 4.65
N PHE A 466 -20.35 -4.59 5.30
CA PHE A 466 -19.65 -5.82 4.94
C PHE A 466 -20.00 -6.29 3.53
N SER A 467 -21.28 -6.20 3.12
CA SER A 467 -21.71 -6.55 1.76
C SER A 467 -21.10 -5.65 0.70
N ARG A 468 -20.95 -4.34 0.98
CA ARG A 468 -20.24 -3.41 0.10
C ARG A 468 -18.77 -3.79 -0.04
N LEU A 469 -18.07 -4.00 1.08
CA LEU A 469 -16.65 -4.37 1.07
C LEU A 469 -16.40 -5.72 0.38
N HIS A 470 -17.29 -6.69 0.58
CA HIS A 470 -17.23 -8.00 -0.06
C HIS A 470 -17.46 -7.91 -1.58
N ARG A 471 -18.40 -7.08 -2.04
CA ARG A 471 -18.63 -6.85 -3.47
C ARG A 471 -17.47 -6.13 -4.15
N GLN A 472 -16.80 -5.22 -3.44
CA GLN A 472 -15.60 -4.56 -3.95
C GLN A 472 -14.43 -5.55 -4.07
N MET A 473 -14.24 -6.39 -3.06
CA MET A 473 -13.26 -7.48 -3.06
C MET A 473 -13.67 -8.53 -2.02
N ALA A 474 -13.97 -9.74 -2.47
CA ALA A 474 -14.29 -10.84 -1.58
C ALA A 474 -13.00 -11.33 -0.89
N THR A 475 -13.01 -11.39 0.44
CA THR A 475 -11.89 -11.92 1.24
C THR A 475 -12.41 -12.73 2.42
N PRO A 476 -11.62 -13.65 3.01
CA PRO A 476 -12.02 -14.40 4.20
C PRO A 476 -12.50 -13.52 5.35
N GLU A 477 -11.97 -12.30 5.50
CA GLU A 477 -12.39 -11.31 6.51
C GLU A 477 -13.84 -10.87 6.26
N THR A 478 -14.15 -10.46 5.03
CA THR A 478 -15.50 -9.99 4.69
C THR A 478 -16.53 -11.11 4.69
N GLU A 479 -16.12 -12.34 4.35
CA GLU A 479 -16.96 -13.51 4.52
C GLU A 479 -17.21 -13.85 5.99
N ARG A 480 -16.17 -13.84 6.84
CA ARG A 480 -16.31 -14.04 8.30
C ARG A 480 -17.20 -12.97 8.90
N ALA A 481 -17.02 -11.72 8.49
CA ALA A 481 -17.84 -10.59 8.91
C ALA A 481 -19.31 -10.80 8.55
N LEU A 482 -19.63 -11.16 7.30
CA LEU A 482 -20.99 -11.50 6.88
C LEU A 482 -21.57 -12.72 7.62
N ARG A 483 -20.76 -13.75 7.86
CA ARG A 483 -21.18 -14.93 8.65
C ARG A 483 -21.49 -14.57 10.10
N SER A 484 -20.76 -13.64 10.70
CA SER A 484 -20.99 -13.18 12.08
C SER A 484 -22.30 -12.39 12.26
N LEU A 485 -22.94 -11.98 11.15
CA LEU A 485 -24.27 -11.37 11.10
C LEU A 485 -25.40 -12.38 10.89
N ARG A 486 -25.12 -13.69 10.99
CA ARG A 486 -26.13 -14.75 11.11
C ARG A 486 -26.24 -15.21 12.55
#